data_AF-A0A7Z7B0H0-F1
#
_entry.id   AF-A0A7Z7B0H0-F1
#
_cell.length_a   1.000
_cell.length_b   1.000
_cell.length_c   1.000
_cell.angle_alpha   90.00
_cell.angle_beta   90.00
_cell.angle_gamma   90.00
#
_symmetry.space_group_name_H-M   'P 1'
#
loop_
_entity.id
_entity.type
_entity.pdbx_description
1 polymer ?
#
loop_
_entity_poly.entity_id
_entity_poly.type
_entity_poly.pdbx_seq_one_letter_code
_entity_poly.pdbx_strand_id
1 'polypeptide(L)'
;MHVIKIDDEVYSLLQANAKPFVDTENSTLRRMLGLDRPTQGTRPDSTIAMRNTTVTAITGNAAMENNAGDASEKIGEKIPATDPTIDDLLAEIDAMPNPINRTKAPKADLLKLVRSGRLQDRELLYLVDYQNTRVKNYQASVDGKDLQFEGRTFSMSSLARELLQKEGYMSDSVRGPSHWAKANGTTITELWEDFLSKQRKS
;
A
#
# COMPACT_ATOMS: atom_id res chain seq x y z
N MET A 1 -4.55 10.57 2.12
CA MET A 1 -3.72 9.96 3.17
C MET A 1 -3.78 10.86 4.39
N HIS A 2 -4.60 10.46 5.37
CA HIS A 2 -4.65 11.14 6.67
C HIS A 2 -3.59 10.52 7.57
N VAL A 3 -2.97 11.35 8.40
CA VAL A 3 -1.96 10.91 9.36
C VAL A 3 -2.59 11.04 10.73
N ILE A 4 -2.61 9.93 11.46
CA ILE A 4 -2.96 9.89 12.88
C ILE A 4 -1.69 9.56 13.67
N LYS A 5 -1.60 10.06 14.90
CA LYS A 5 -0.53 9.69 15.84
C LYS A 5 -1.11 8.70 16.84
N ILE A 6 -0.35 7.66 17.12
CA ILE A 6 -0.64 6.65 18.14
C ILE A 6 0.62 6.48 18.99
N ASP A 7 0.44 6.02 20.23
CA ASP A 7 1.55 5.78 21.14
C ASP A 7 2.30 4.48 20.78
N ASP A 8 3.52 4.32 21.30
CA ASP A 8 4.42 3.23 20.93
C ASP A 8 3.84 1.84 21.25
N GLU A 9 3.13 1.71 22.37
CA GLU A 9 2.48 0.45 22.75
C GLU A 9 1.43 0.02 21.71
N VAL A 10 0.63 0.98 21.22
CA VAL A 10 -0.38 0.74 20.19
C VAL A 10 0.27 0.41 18.86
N TYR A 11 1.39 1.06 18.53
CA TYR A 11 2.15 0.78 17.33
C TYR A 11 2.78 -0.62 17.35
N SER A 12 3.36 -1.05 18.47
CA SER A 12 3.89 -2.40 18.65
C SER A 12 2.80 -3.46 18.49
N LEU A 13 1.62 -3.23 19.07
CA LEU A 13 0.47 -4.13 18.92
C LEU A 13 0.02 -4.22 17.45
N LEU A 14 -0.01 -3.09 16.74
CA LEU A 14 -0.37 -3.05 15.33
C LEU A 14 0.63 -3.85 14.47
N GLN A 15 1.93 -3.69 14.72
CA GLN A 15 2.98 -4.38 13.99
C GLN A 15 2.94 -5.90 14.25
N ALA A 16 2.66 -6.33 15.48
CA ALA A 16 2.53 -7.74 15.84
C ALA A 16 1.37 -8.44 15.12
N ASN A 17 0.32 -7.69 14.75
CA ASN A 17 -0.84 -8.21 14.03
C ASN A 17 -0.70 -8.12 12.50
N ALA A 18 0.37 -7.50 11.99
CA ALA A 18 0.61 -7.31 10.56
C ALA A 18 1.22 -8.55 9.93
N LYS A 19 0.79 -8.89 8.71
CA LYS A 19 1.45 -9.90 7.88
C LYS A 19 2.68 -9.27 7.21
N PRO A 20 3.87 -9.85 7.36
CA PRO A 20 5.08 -9.32 6.75
C PRO A 20 4.92 -9.15 5.24
N PHE A 21 5.37 -8.02 4.70
CA PHE A 21 5.41 -7.70 3.27
C PHE A 21 4.06 -7.64 2.53
N VAL A 22 2.95 -7.93 3.21
CA VAL A 22 1.60 -7.93 2.64
C VAL A 22 0.78 -6.78 3.20
N ASP A 23 0.88 -6.55 4.51
CA ASP A 23 0.09 -5.53 5.18
C ASP A 23 0.80 -4.18 5.28
N THR A 24 0.00 -3.13 5.13
CA THR A 24 0.30 -1.75 5.54
C THR A 24 -0.35 -1.50 6.89
N GLU A 25 0.09 -0.47 7.62
CA GLU A 25 -0.46 -0.10 8.92
C GLU A 25 -1.98 0.11 8.85
N ASN A 26 -2.45 0.76 7.78
CA ASN A 26 -3.87 1.02 7.56
C ASN A 26 -4.67 -0.24 7.16
N SER A 27 -4.08 -1.20 6.43
CA SER A 27 -4.77 -2.46 6.13
C SER A 27 -4.85 -3.36 7.36
N THR A 28 -3.82 -3.39 8.21
CA THR A 28 -3.87 -4.09 9.50
C THR A 28 -4.94 -3.48 10.41
N LEU A 29 -5.02 -2.15 10.50
CA LEU A 29 -6.07 -1.47 11.27
C LEU A 29 -7.47 -1.80 10.76
N ARG A 30 -7.69 -1.79 9.44
CA ARG A 30 -9.00 -2.11 8.85
C ARG A 30 -9.43 -3.55 9.15
N ARG A 31 -8.49 -4.49 9.12
CA ARG A 31 -8.73 -5.88 9.51
C ARG A 31 -9.09 -6.01 10.97
N MET A 32 -8.30 -5.42 11.86
CA MET A 32 -8.52 -5.49 13.31
C MET A 32 -9.86 -4.86 13.74
N LEU A 33 -10.28 -3.80 13.05
CA LEU A 33 -11.54 -3.10 13.31
C LEU A 33 -12.76 -3.72 12.58
N GLY A 34 -12.57 -4.81 11.83
CA GLY A 34 -13.66 -5.46 11.07
C GLY A 34 -14.25 -4.59 9.96
N LEU A 35 -13.45 -3.67 9.41
CA LEU A 35 -13.81 -2.77 8.31
C LEU A 35 -13.58 -3.40 6.93
N ASP A 36 -12.98 -4.58 6.87
CA ASP A 36 -12.76 -5.38 5.65
C ASP A 36 -14.01 -6.13 5.19
N ARG A 37 -15.21 -5.61 5.47
CA ARG A 37 -16.42 -6.20 4.91
C ARG A 37 -16.39 -6.02 3.39
N PRO A 38 -16.47 -7.10 2.58
CA PRO A 38 -16.65 -6.94 1.16
C PRO A 38 -17.96 -6.16 0.96
N THR A 39 -17.90 -5.05 0.25
CA THR A 39 -19.09 -4.39 -0.29
C THR A 39 -19.89 -5.45 -1.04
N GLN A 40 -21.05 -5.83 -0.51
CA GLN A 40 -22.01 -6.74 -1.14
C GLN A 40 -22.29 -6.26 -2.56
N GLY A 41 -21.71 -6.95 -3.54
CA GLY A 41 -21.75 -6.52 -4.94
C GLY A 41 -21.13 -7.49 -5.93
N THR A 42 -20.98 -8.77 -5.59
CA THR A 42 -20.70 -9.81 -6.59
C THR A 42 -21.48 -11.07 -6.20
N ARG A 43 -22.55 -11.37 -6.95
CA ARG A 43 -23.19 -12.68 -6.89
C ARG A 43 -22.19 -13.70 -7.45
N PRO A 44 -21.87 -14.79 -6.72
CA PRO A 44 -21.15 -15.90 -7.33
C PRO A 44 -22.11 -16.61 -8.29
N ASP A 45 -21.79 -16.50 -9.57
CA ASP A 45 -22.40 -17.30 -10.62
C ASP A 45 -22.13 -18.78 -10.30
N SER A 46 -23.22 -19.52 -10.17
CA SER A 46 -23.26 -20.94 -9.92
C SER A 46 -22.80 -21.70 -11.16
N THR A 47 -21.57 -22.21 -11.18
CA THR A 47 -21.15 -23.45 -11.88
C THR A 47 -19.69 -23.75 -11.52
N ILE A 48 -19.47 -24.82 -10.75
CA ILE A 48 -18.61 -25.98 -11.07
C ILE A 48 -18.75 -26.94 -9.89
N ALA A 49 -19.43 -28.05 -10.18
CA ALA A 49 -19.53 -29.21 -9.32
C ALA A 49 -18.29 -30.12 -9.51
N MET A 50 -18.06 -30.92 -8.47
CA MET A 50 -17.59 -32.31 -8.50
C MET A 50 -16.07 -32.61 -8.53
N ARG A 51 -15.67 -33.14 -7.36
CA ARG A 51 -15.10 -34.48 -7.11
C ARG A 51 -13.59 -34.62 -7.09
N ASN A 52 -13.10 -34.95 -5.89
CA ASN A 52 -12.29 -36.14 -5.65
C ASN A 52 -12.21 -36.47 -4.15
N THR A 53 -13.08 -37.42 -3.76
CA THR A 53 -12.96 -38.27 -2.57
C THR A 53 -11.97 -39.38 -2.86
N THR A 54 -10.98 -39.61 -2.00
CA THR A 54 -10.51 -40.97 -1.65
C THR A 54 -10.06 -41.02 -0.19
N VAL A 55 -10.58 -42.06 0.47
CA VAL A 55 -10.45 -42.51 1.86
C VAL A 55 -9.08 -43.13 2.12
N THR A 56 -8.56 -43.08 3.36
CA THR A 56 -8.09 -44.27 4.12
C THR A 56 -7.84 -43.88 5.57
N ALA A 57 -8.71 -44.41 6.44
CA ALA A 57 -8.48 -44.53 7.87
C ALA A 57 -7.54 -45.71 8.13
N ILE A 58 -6.60 -45.55 9.06
CA ILE A 58 -6.10 -46.67 9.87
C ILE A 58 -5.98 -46.17 11.32
N THR A 59 -6.91 -46.68 12.13
CA THR A 59 -6.88 -46.69 13.58
C THR A 59 -6.21 -47.98 14.03
N GLY A 60 -5.36 -47.90 15.05
CA GLY A 60 -5.22 -48.98 16.03
C GLY A 60 -3.81 -49.54 16.24
N ASN A 61 -3.46 -49.58 17.54
CA ASN A 61 -2.49 -50.44 18.25
C ASN A 61 -1.34 -49.64 18.88
N ALA A 62 -0.88 -49.87 20.10
CA ALA A 62 -1.32 -50.63 21.28
C ALA A 62 -0.37 -50.21 22.43
N ALA A 63 -0.77 -50.51 23.66
CA ALA A 63 -0.15 -50.05 24.90
C ALA A 63 1.16 -50.76 25.30
N MET A 64 1.79 -50.22 26.37
CA MET A 64 2.67 -50.90 27.36
C MET A 64 4.07 -51.32 26.87
N GLU A 65 5.19 -51.27 27.60
CA GLU A 65 5.57 -50.85 28.95
C GLU A 65 7.11 -51.04 29.04
N ASN A 66 7.75 -50.46 30.07
CA ASN A 66 9.01 -50.91 30.71
C ASN A 66 10.39 -50.32 30.32
N ASN A 67 10.93 -49.66 31.35
CA ASN A 67 12.26 -49.81 31.96
C ASN A 67 13.50 -49.07 31.42
N ALA A 68 13.88 -48.07 32.22
CA ALA A 68 15.13 -47.99 32.98
C ALA A 68 16.43 -48.44 32.29
N GLY A 69 17.28 -47.45 31.99
CA GLY A 69 18.68 -47.62 31.65
C GLY A 69 19.41 -46.30 31.83
N ASP A 70 20.11 -46.21 32.95
CA ASP A 70 21.05 -45.18 33.37
C ASP A 70 22.10 -44.84 32.30
N ALA A 71 22.27 -43.55 32.01
CA ALA A 71 23.50 -42.99 31.46
C ALA A 71 23.49 -41.46 31.66
N SER A 72 24.02 -41.03 32.79
CA SER A 72 24.49 -39.65 32.98
C SER A 72 25.59 -39.34 31.96
N GLU A 73 25.31 -38.49 30.97
CA GLU A 73 26.35 -37.89 30.14
C GLU A 73 26.26 -36.36 30.20
N LYS A 74 27.34 -35.79 30.74
CA LYS A 74 27.53 -34.36 30.98
C LYS A 74 27.67 -33.62 29.64
N ILE A 75 26.80 -32.65 29.40
CA ILE A 75 27.10 -31.52 28.49
C ILE A 75 27.08 -30.20 29.27
N GLY A 76 28.21 -29.92 29.90
CA GLY A 76 28.56 -28.57 30.30
C GLY A 76 29.22 -27.85 29.13
N GLU A 77 28.43 -27.38 28.16
CA GLU A 77 28.90 -26.45 27.13
C GLU A 77 28.56 -25.03 27.58
N LYS A 78 29.60 -24.32 28.01
CA LYS A 78 29.59 -22.98 28.55
C LYS A 78 29.29 -21.97 27.43
N ILE A 79 28.03 -21.58 27.23
CA ILE A 79 27.70 -20.40 26.41
C ILE A 79 28.22 -19.18 27.18
N PRO A 80 29.17 -18.38 26.65
CA PRO A 80 29.53 -17.12 27.29
C PRO A 80 28.36 -16.15 27.11
N ALA A 81 27.58 -15.98 28.18
CA ALA A 81 26.62 -14.88 28.29
C ALA A 81 27.42 -13.59 28.57
N THR A 82 27.91 -12.96 27.51
CA THR A 82 28.10 -11.50 27.53
C THR A 82 26.75 -10.94 27.12
N ASP A 83 25.88 -10.74 28.11
CA ASP A 83 24.65 -9.99 27.93
C ASP A 83 25.06 -8.56 27.53
N PRO A 84 24.78 -8.09 26.31
CA PRO A 84 25.19 -6.76 25.88
C PRO A 84 24.53 -5.74 26.82
N THR A 85 25.34 -4.83 27.36
CA THR A 85 24.79 -3.82 28.27
C THR A 85 23.85 -2.89 27.51
N ILE A 86 22.92 -2.25 28.23
CA ILE A 86 22.00 -1.27 27.64
C ILE A 86 22.78 -0.18 26.89
N ASP A 87 23.98 0.19 27.37
CA ASP A 87 24.86 1.15 26.74
C ASP A 87 25.49 0.63 25.43
N ASP A 88 25.82 -0.65 25.34
CA ASP A 88 26.30 -1.29 24.10
C ASP A 88 25.19 -1.32 23.02
N LEU A 89 23.95 -1.60 23.44
CA LEU A 89 22.79 -1.58 22.54
C LEU A 89 22.45 -0.17 22.06
N LEU A 90 22.61 0.85 22.92
CA LEU A 90 22.38 2.25 22.57
C LEU A 90 23.44 2.75 21.57
N ALA A 91 24.70 2.35 21.73
CA ALA A 91 25.77 2.71 20.80
C ALA A 91 25.59 2.08 19.41
N GLU A 92 25.01 0.87 19.33
CA GLU A 92 24.77 0.19 18.05
C GLU A 92 23.59 0.78 17.27
N ILE A 93 22.56 1.31 17.97
CA ILE A 93 21.45 2.05 17.36
C ILE A 93 21.93 3.38 16.76
N ASP A 94 22.79 4.11 17.48
CA ASP A 94 23.36 5.39 17.00
C ASP A 94 24.34 5.19 15.82
N ALA A 95 24.94 4.00 15.70
CA ALA A 95 25.82 3.63 14.61
C ALA A 95 25.08 3.13 13.34
N MET A 96 23.75 2.94 13.38
CA MET A 96 22.97 2.60 12.19
C MET A 96 22.80 3.83 11.28
N PRO A 97 23.04 3.72 9.96
CA PRO A 97 22.75 4.81 9.04
C PRO A 97 21.25 5.12 9.06
N ASN A 98 20.88 6.30 9.58
CA ASN A 98 19.50 6.78 9.65
C ASN A 98 18.84 6.76 8.24
N PRO A 99 17.88 5.86 7.95
CA PRO A 99 17.39 5.64 6.60
C PRO A 99 16.38 6.69 6.11
N ILE A 100 16.15 7.79 6.84
CA ILE A 100 15.06 8.73 6.50
C ILE A 100 15.51 10.20 6.52
N ASN A 101 16.49 10.52 5.68
CA ASN A 101 16.46 11.83 5.00
C ASN A 101 15.68 11.69 3.68
N ARG A 102 14.45 11.19 3.76
CA ARG A 102 13.54 11.11 2.59
C ARG A 102 13.09 12.53 2.25
N THR A 103 13.83 13.20 1.38
CA THR A 103 13.34 14.40 0.71
C THR A 103 12.03 14.04 0.01
N LYS A 104 10.97 14.83 0.27
CA LYS A 104 9.62 14.56 -0.25
C LYS A 104 9.68 14.40 -1.76
N ALA A 105 9.01 13.37 -2.29
CA ALA A 105 8.94 13.15 -3.72
C ALA A 105 8.45 14.43 -4.44
N PRO A 106 9.02 14.80 -5.60
CA PRO A 106 8.67 16.03 -6.28
C PRO A 106 7.19 16.02 -6.67
N LYS A 107 6.48 17.12 -6.41
CA LYS A 107 5.07 17.27 -6.81
C LYS A 107 4.97 17.30 -8.33
N ALA A 108 3.98 16.60 -8.86
CA ALA A 108 3.67 16.64 -10.29
C ALA A 108 3.30 18.06 -10.74
N ASP A 109 3.81 18.45 -11.90
CA ASP A 109 3.68 19.78 -12.46
C ASP A 109 3.28 19.70 -13.93
N LEU A 110 2.02 20.07 -14.23
CA LEU A 110 1.46 20.00 -15.58
C LEU A 110 2.22 20.89 -16.56
N LEU A 111 2.67 22.08 -16.12
CA LEU A 111 3.37 23.02 -16.98
C LEU A 111 4.72 22.44 -17.44
N LYS A 112 5.42 21.73 -16.55
CA LYS A 112 6.66 21.01 -16.91
C LYS A 112 6.38 19.86 -17.87
N LEU A 113 5.30 19.10 -17.67
CA LEU A 113 4.91 18.03 -18.58
C LEU A 113 4.59 18.58 -19.98
N VAL A 114 3.88 19.70 -20.07
CA VAL A 114 3.60 20.40 -21.33
C VAL A 114 4.88 20.89 -22.00
N ARG A 115 5.76 21.59 -21.26
CA ARG A 115 7.05 22.06 -21.77
C ARG A 115 7.98 20.93 -22.24
N SER A 116 7.87 19.76 -21.62
CA SER A 116 8.64 18.57 -22.00
C SER A 116 8.05 17.82 -23.21
N GLY A 117 6.88 18.24 -23.73
CA GLY A 117 6.19 17.58 -24.84
C GLY A 117 5.47 16.28 -24.48
N ARG A 118 5.38 15.93 -23.20
CA ARG A 118 4.69 14.72 -22.71
C ARG A 118 3.16 14.89 -22.62
N LEU A 119 2.73 16.13 -22.52
CA LEU A 119 1.35 16.56 -22.48
C LEU A 119 1.17 17.73 -23.44
N GLN A 120 0.02 17.86 -24.07
CA GLN A 120 -0.29 19.01 -24.92
C GLN A 120 -1.13 20.04 -24.16
N ASP A 121 -0.97 21.32 -24.51
CA ASP A 121 -1.89 22.34 -24.02
C ASP A 121 -3.30 22.06 -24.56
N ARG A 122 -4.31 22.23 -23.70
CA ARG A 122 -5.71 21.83 -23.95
C ARG A 122 -5.97 20.35 -24.21
N GLU A 123 -5.00 19.47 -23.96
CA GLU A 123 -5.22 18.03 -24.01
C GLU A 123 -6.30 17.61 -23.01
N LEU A 124 -7.21 16.71 -23.42
CA LEU A 124 -8.25 16.20 -22.54
C LEU A 124 -7.70 15.11 -21.62
N LEU A 125 -7.94 15.29 -20.34
CA LEU A 125 -7.70 14.33 -19.28
C LEU A 125 -9.02 13.82 -18.74
N TYR A 126 -9.07 12.54 -18.45
CA TYR A 126 -10.24 11.82 -17.94
C TYR A 126 -10.05 11.56 -16.46
N LEU A 127 -11.13 11.75 -15.69
CA LEU A 127 -11.15 11.39 -14.29
C LEU A 127 -11.14 9.86 -14.16
N VAL A 128 -10.27 9.35 -13.29
CA VAL A 128 -10.24 7.94 -12.90
C VAL A 128 -10.49 7.79 -11.40
N ASP A 129 -11.15 6.72 -11.01
CA ASP A 129 -11.40 6.39 -9.61
C ASP A 129 -10.16 5.78 -8.93
N TYR A 130 -10.33 5.28 -7.71
CA TYR A 130 -9.25 4.64 -6.95
C TYR A 130 -8.77 3.30 -7.53
N GLN A 131 -9.53 2.70 -8.44
CA GLN A 131 -9.18 1.48 -9.15
C GLN A 131 -8.58 1.77 -10.53
N ASN A 132 -8.28 3.05 -10.83
CA ASN A 132 -7.88 3.54 -12.15
C ASN A 132 -8.95 3.28 -13.23
N THR A 133 -10.20 3.06 -12.83
CA THR A 133 -11.33 2.94 -13.75
C THR A 133 -11.82 4.32 -14.11
N ARG A 134 -12.04 4.58 -15.40
CA ARG A 134 -12.58 5.87 -15.85
C ARG A 134 -13.97 6.11 -15.28
N VAL A 135 -14.12 7.24 -14.63
CA VAL A 135 -15.42 7.76 -14.23
C VAL A 135 -16.06 8.39 -15.46
N LYS A 136 -17.20 7.84 -15.88
CA LYS A 136 -17.91 8.33 -17.07
C LYS A 136 -18.38 9.77 -16.80
N ASN A 137 -18.33 10.61 -17.84
CA ASN A 137 -18.83 12.00 -17.88
C ASN A 137 -17.88 13.11 -17.36
N TYR A 138 -16.72 12.78 -16.79
CA TYR A 138 -15.79 13.82 -16.35
C TYR A 138 -14.51 13.83 -17.16
N GLN A 139 -14.30 14.96 -17.84
CA GLN A 139 -13.10 15.27 -18.58
C GLN A 139 -12.73 16.74 -18.37
N ALA A 140 -11.45 17.03 -18.25
CA ALA A 140 -10.93 18.39 -18.10
C ALA A 140 -9.78 18.60 -19.08
N SER A 141 -9.68 19.80 -19.66
CA SER A 141 -8.57 20.14 -20.56
C SER A 141 -7.40 20.75 -19.77
N VAL A 142 -6.18 20.44 -20.18
CA VAL A 142 -4.97 21.04 -19.60
C VAL A 142 -4.93 22.54 -19.89
N ASP A 143 -4.71 23.36 -18.87
CA ASP A 143 -4.55 24.82 -18.99
C ASP A 143 -3.32 25.27 -18.18
N GLY A 144 -2.16 25.23 -18.81
CA GLY A 144 -0.88 25.56 -18.17
C GLY A 144 -0.55 24.65 -16.99
N LYS A 145 -0.70 25.18 -15.76
CA LYS A 145 -0.43 24.44 -14.50
C LYS A 145 -1.68 23.80 -13.89
N ASP A 146 -2.85 24.17 -14.39
CA ASP A 146 -4.16 23.82 -13.85
C ASP A 146 -4.98 23.06 -14.91
N LEU A 147 -6.21 22.68 -14.54
CA LEU A 147 -7.17 22.04 -15.42
C LEU A 147 -8.37 22.96 -15.63
N GLN A 148 -8.83 23.05 -16.87
CA GLN A 148 -10.06 23.73 -17.22
C GLN A 148 -11.21 22.73 -17.29
N PHE A 149 -12.28 23.01 -16.53
CA PHE A 149 -13.51 22.24 -16.48
C PHE A 149 -14.69 23.20 -16.50
N GLU A 150 -15.65 22.99 -17.40
CA GLU A 150 -16.85 23.85 -17.55
C GLU A 150 -16.53 25.37 -17.64
N GLY A 151 -15.41 25.72 -18.27
CA GLY A 151 -14.97 27.13 -18.44
C GLY A 151 -14.29 27.75 -17.22
N ARG A 152 -14.11 27.02 -16.12
CA ARG A 152 -13.37 27.45 -14.93
C ARG A 152 -12.06 26.68 -14.77
N THR A 153 -11.08 27.29 -14.14
CA THR A 153 -9.78 26.68 -13.86
C THR A 153 -9.72 26.14 -12.44
N PHE A 154 -9.15 24.96 -12.29
CA PHE A 154 -9.04 24.24 -11.04
C PHE A 154 -7.69 23.53 -10.94
N SER A 155 -7.18 23.40 -9.72
CA SER A 155 -6.05 22.48 -9.48
C SER A 155 -6.51 21.03 -9.69
N MET A 156 -5.58 20.15 -10.07
CA MET A 156 -5.85 18.71 -10.23
C MET A 156 -6.52 18.08 -8.99
N SER A 157 -6.07 18.46 -7.79
CA SER A 157 -6.57 17.82 -6.55
C SER A 157 -7.94 18.36 -6.14
N SER A 158 -8.19 19.66 -6.33
CA SER A 158 -9.48 20.27 -6.01
C SER A 158 -10.57 19.75 -6.94
N LEU A 159 -10.31 19.70 -8.25
CA LEU A 159 -11.28 19.21 -9.21
C LEU A 159 -11.54 17.71 -9.04
N ALA A 160 -10.48 16.90 -8.87
CA ALA A 160 -10.66 15.47 -8.64
C ALA A 160 -11.48 15.21 -7.36
N ARG A 161 -11.24 15.96 -6.28
CA ARG A 161 -12.01 15.84 -5.04
C ARG A 161 -13.48 16.16 -5.25
N GLU A 162 -13.78 17.27 -5.91
CA GLU A 162 -15.16 17.70 -6.15
C GLU A 162 -15.94 16.66 -6.99
N LEU A 163 -15.33 16.19 -8.08
CA LEU A 163 -15.98 15.25 -8.99
C LEU A 163 -16.11 13.84 -8.39
N LEU A 164 -15.10 13.37 -7.64
CA LEU A 164 -15.19 12.08 -6.94
C LEU A 164 -16.23 12.10 -5.82
N GLN A 165 -16.35 13.21 -5.07
CA GLN A 165 -17.39 13.36 -4.05
C GLN A 165 -18.79 13.34 -4.67
N LYS A 166 -18.96 13.94 -5.86
CA LYS A 166 -20.23 13.93 -6.61
C LYS A 166 -20.66 12.52 -7.03
N GLU A 167 -19.71 11.64 -7.33
CA GLU A 167 -19.98 10.22 -7.62
C GLU A 167 -20.15 9.34 -6.36
N GLY A 168 -20.06 9.93 -5.17
CA GLY A 168 -20.25 9.24 -3.90
C GLY A 168 -18.97 8.68 -3.27
N TYR A 169 -17.79 9.00 -3.80
CA TYR A 169 -16.52 8.62 -3.17
C TYR A 169 -16.20 9.57 -2.01
N MET A 170 -16.28 9.05 -0.78
CA MET A 170 -16.07 9.80 0.46
C MET A 170 -14.58 9.80 0.86
N SER A 171 -13.76 10.61 0.19
CA SER A 171 -12.36 10.81 0.57
C SER A 171 -12.01 12.28 0.65
N ASP A 172 -11.49 12.71 1.80
CA ASP A 172 -11.08 14.09 2.02
C ASP A 172 -9.69 14.39 1.44
N SER A 173 -8.91 13.35 1.14
CA SER A 173 -7.53 13.47 0.70
C SER A 173 -7.31 12.71 -0.61
N VAL A 174 -7.40 13.46 -1.70
CA VAL A 174 -7.28 12.98 -3.07
C VAL A 174 -5.88 13.27 -3.61
N ARG A 175 -5.20 12.25 -4.14
CA ARG A 175 -3.93 12.45 -4.87
C ARG A 175 -4.27 12.92 -6.28
N GLY A 176 -4.45 14.24 -6.47
CA GLY A 176 -4.88 14.84 -7.74
C GLY A 176 -4.26 14.21 -8.98
N PRO A 177 -2.92 14.17 -9.14
CA PRO A 177 -2.27 13.62 -10.33
C PRO A 177 -2.57 12.15 -10.63
N SER A 178 -2.90 11.34 -9.62
CA SER A 178 -3.24 9.93 -9.81
C SER A 178 -4.64 9.74 -10.38
N HIS A 179 -5.53 10.72 -10.23
CA HIS A 179 -6.91 10.63 -10.68
C HIS A 179 -7.15 11.25 -12.05
N TRP A 180 -6.11 11.76 -12.70
CA TRP A 180 -6.20 12.28 -14.06
C TRP A 180 -5.40 11.39 -15.00
N ALA A 181 -6.05 10.90 -16.04
CA ALA A 181 -5.43 10.02 -17.02
C ALA A 181 -5.67 10.52 -18.45
N LYS A 182 -4.69 10.26 -19.32
CA LYS A 182 -4.81 10.49 -20.75
C LYS A 182 -5.81 9.52 -21.39
N ALA A 183 -6.13 9.77 -22.67
CA ALA A 183 -6.98 8.91 -23.49
C ALA A 183 -6.47 7.45 -23.64
N ASN A 184 -5.18 7.20 -23.44
CA ASN A 184 -4.58 5.87 -23.44
C ASN A 184 -4.57 5.18 -22.05
N GLY A 185 -5.08 5.85 -21.00
CA GLY A 185 -5.12 5.32 -19.64
C GLY A 185 -3.90 5.68 -18.77
N THR A 186 -2.84 6.26 -19.34
CA THR A 186 -1.66 6.69 -18.57
C THR A 186 -2.02 7.85 -17.65
N THR A 187 -1.73 7.72 -16.36
CA THR A 187 -2.02 8.76 -15.36
C THR A 187 -0.99 9.89 -15.38
N ILE A 188 -1.34 11.07 -14.85
CA ILE A 188 -0.38 12.18 -14.70
C ILE A 188 0.75 11.80 -13.74
N THR A 189 0.46 10.99 -12.71
CA THR A 189 1.49 10.43 -11.81
C THR A 189 2.52 9.60 -12.59
N GLU A 190 2.09 8.67 -13.44
CA GLU A 190 2.98 7.85 -14.26
C GLU A 190 3.81 8.70 -15.24
N LEU A 191 3.19 9.68 -15.89
CA LEU A 191 3.89 10.61 -16.79
C LEU A 191 4.96 11.41 -16.06
N TRP A 192 4.67 11.83 -14.82
CA TRP A 192 5.59 12.57 -13.99
C TRP A 192 6.77 11.72 -13.52
N GLU A 193 6.51 10.47 -13.12
CA GLU A 193 7.56 9.53 -12.73
C GLU A 193 8.48 9.18 -13.91
N ASP A 194 7.92 8.95 -15.11
CA ASP A 194 8.72 8.74 -16.32
C ASP A 194 9.50 9.99 -16.74
N PHE A 195 8.98 11.20 -16.48
CA PHE A 195 9.72 12.43 -16.68
C PHE A 195 10.92 12.53 -15.73
N LEU A 196 10.72 12.31 -14.42
CA LEU A 196 11.77 12.36 -13.41
C LEU A 196 12.84 11.28 -13.61
N SER A 197 12.44 10.07 -14.01
CA SER A 197 13.37 8.96 -14.21
C SER A 197 14.36 9.24 -15.35
N LYS A 198 13.90 9.88 -16.43
CA LYS A 198 14.77 10.27 -17.55
C LYS A 198 15.68 11.44 -17.20
N GLN A 199 15.22 12.38 -16.38
CA GLN A 199 16.05 13.49 -15.88
C GLN A 199 17.18 13.03 -14.96
N ARG A 200 17.01 11.90 -14.26
CA ARG A 200 18.06 11.32 -13.40
C ARG A 200 19.12 10.51 -14.16
N LYS A 201 18.80 10.09 -15.39
CA LYS A 201 19.69 9.28 -16.25
C LYS A 201 20.47 10.11 -17.27
N SER A 202 20.19 11.41 -17.35
CA SER A 202 20.85 12.36 -18.24
C SER A 202 21.79 13.26 -17.46
#